data_AF-A0A7R9MTH7-F1
#
_entry.id   AF-A0A7R9MTH7-F1
#
_cell.length_a   1.000
_cell.length_b   1.000
_cell.length_c   1.000
_cell.angle_alpha   90.00
_cell.angle_beta   90.00
_cell.angle_gamma   90.00
#
_symmetry.space_group_name_H-M   'P 1'
#
loop_
_entity.id
_entity.type
_entity.pdbx_description
1 polymer ?
#
loop_
_entity_poly.entity_id
_entity_poly.type
_entity_poly.pdbx_seq_one_letter_code
_entity_poly.pdbx_strand_id
1 'polypeptide(L)'
;NKECNEAKCVLKVFNWFYSGVFYQLYTIWKQKNKTIVDSGYVLKDIRKTVRKNVKQVIVDVLSYKNELETKSNAKPTEDDIAFSNLGDMFAELEEYKPQ
;
A
#
# COMPACT_ATOMS: atom_id res chain seq x y z
N ASN A 1 -8.94 -3.51 -13.84
CA ASN A 1 -8.81 -2.95 -15.21
C ASN A 1 -8.90 -1.44 -15.26
N LYS A 2 -9.96 -0.79 -14.75
CA LYS A 2 -10.10 0.68 -14.81
C LYS A 2 -8.83 1.43 -14.34
N GLU A 3 -8.37 1.18 -13.13
CA GLU A 3 -7.19 1.85 -12.55
C GLU A 3 -5.92 1.63 -13.39
N CYS A 4 -5.68 0.39 -13.88
CA CYS A 4 -4.54 0.08 -14.74
C CYS A 4 -4.60 0.82 -16.09
N ASN A 5 -5.80 0.93 -16.67
CA ASN A 5 -6.01 1.61 -17.95
C ASN A 5 -5.79 3.12 -17.80
N GLU A 6 -6.27 3.71 -16.70
CA GLU A 6 -6.07 5.13 -16.39
C GLU A 6 -4.58 5.45 -16.18
N ALA A 7 -3.86 4.60 -15.45
CA ALA A 7 -2.43 4.77 -15.20
C ALA A 7 -1.52 4.34 -16.37
N LYS A 8 -2.06 3.64 -17.38
CA LYS A 8 -1.33 3.02 -18.50
C LYS A 8 -0.13 2.15 -18.08
N CYS A 9 -0.11 1.67 -16.84
CA CYS A 9 0.99 0.89 -16.29
C CYS A 9 0.46 -0.08 -15.22
N VAL A 10 0.38 -1.35 -15.58
CA VAL A 10 -0.12 -2.41 -14.68
C VAL A 10 0.79 -2.58 -13.47
N LEU A 11 2.12 -2.55 -13.68
CA LEU A 11 3.09 -2.76 -12.61
C LEU A 11 3.01 -1.66 -11.55
N LYS A 12 2.86 -0.40 -11.97
CA LYS A 12 2.67 0.75 -11.06
C LYS A 12 1.42 0.58 -10.20
N VAL A 13 0.28 0.28 -10.83
CA VAL A 13 -0.99 0.08 -10.11
C VAL A 13 -0.95 -1.16 -9.21
N PHE A 14 -0.30 -2.23 -9.65
CA PHE A 14 -0.11 -3.44 -8.85
C PHE A 14 0.73 -3.18 -7.60
N ASN A 15 1.85 -2.49 -7.74
CA ASN A 15 2.73 -2.14 -6.62
C ASN A 15 1.99 -1.25 -5.61
N TRP A 16 1.32 -0.19 -6.07
CA TRP A 16 0.51 0.66 -5.19
C TRP A 16 -0.58 -0.12 -4.46
N PHE A 17 -1.29 -1.00 -5.18
CA PHE A 17 -2.31 -1.82 -4.56
C PHE A 17 -1.72 -2.79 -3.53
N TYR A 18 -0.59 -3.44 -3.84
CA TYR A 18 0.11 -4.32 -2.91
C TYR A 18 0.52 -3.58 -1.64
N SER A 19 1.15 -2.40 -1.77
CA SER A 19 1.50 -1.53 -0.65
C SER A 19 0.28 -1.16 0.18
N GLY A 20 -0.83 -0.80 -0.47
CA GLY A 20 -2.07 -0.43 0.22
C GLY A 20 -2.71 -1.59 0.97
N VAL A 21 -2.67 -2.81 0.42
CA VAL A 21 -3.13 -4.01 1.14
C VAL A 21 -2.29 -4.24 2.40
N PHE A 22 -0.97 -4.10 2.30
CA PHE A 22 -0.08 -4.26 3.45
C PHE A 22 -0.26 -3.13 4.48
N TYR A 23 -0.45 -1.90 4.02
CA TYR A 23 -0.78 -0.76 4.88
C TYR A 23 -2.07 -0.99 5.67
N GLN A 24 -3.13 -1.49 5.03
CA GLN A 24 -4.36 -1.85 5.73
C GLN A 24 -4.16 -3.02 6.69
N LEU A 25 -3.35 -4.02 6.31
CA LEU A 25 -2.99 -5.13 7.20
C LEU A 25 -2.34 -4.62 8.48
N TYR A 26 -1.26 -3.85 8.35
CA TYR A 26 -0.53 -3.29 9.48
C TYR A 26 -1.43 -2.40 10.35
N THR A 27 -2.21 -1.53 9.70
CA THR A 27 -3.12 -0.60 10.39
C THR A 27 -4.14 -1.36 11.24
N ILE A 28 -4.81 -2.36 10.67
CA ILE A 28 -5.76 -3.21 11.40
C ILE A 28 -5.06 -3.94 12.54
N TRP A 29 -3.88 -4.51 12.25
CA TRP A 29 -3.12 -5.29 13.20
C TRP A 29 -2.79 -4.48 14.45
N LYS A 30 -2.28 -3.27 14.24
CA LYS A 30 -1.88 -2.35 15.29
C LYS A 30 -3.07 -1.74 16.00
N GLN A 31 -4.01 -1.12 15.28
CA GLN A 31 -5.13 -0.40 15.89
C GLN A 31 -6.06 -1.32 16.69
N LYS A 32 -6.16 -2.60 16.29
CA LYS A 32 -7.03 -3.58 16.97
C LYS A 32 -6.25 -4.55 17.88
N ASN A 33 -4.98 -4.27 18.16
CA ASN A 33 -4.10 -5.10 19.01
C ASN A 33 -4.18 -6.59 18.67
N LYS A 34 -4.06 -6.91 17.37
CA LYS A 34 -4.21 -8.29 16.87
C LYS A 34 -3.00 -9.14 17.20
N THR A 35 -3.25 -10.44 17.37
CA THR A 35 -2.22 -11.46 17.57
C THR A 35 -2.11 -12.37 16.35
N ILE A 36 -1.09 -13.22 16.30
CA ILE A 36 -0.91 -14.18 15.21
C ILE A 36 -2.11 -15.14 15.08
N VAL A 37 -2.81 -15.44 16.18
CA VAL A 37 -4.04 -16.27 16.17
C VAL A 37 -5.17 -15.59 15.39
N ASP A 38 -5.19 -14.27 15.32
CA ASP A 38 -6.18 -13.50 14.55
C ASP A 38 -5.90 -13.48 13.04
N SER A 39 -4.73 -13.92 12.59
CA SER A 39 -4.26 -13.78 11.20
C SER A 39 -5.30 -14.22 10.16
N GLY A 40 -5.93 -15.37 10.37
CA GLY A 40 -6.96 -15.89 9.45
C GLY A 40 -8.18 -14.97 9.32
N TYR A 41 -8.62 -14.37 10.42
CA TYR A 41 -9.74 -13.43 10.43
C TYR A 41 -9.35 -12.09 9.77
N VAL A 42 -8.18 -11.56 10.13
CA VAL A 42 -7.66 -10.31 9.57
C VAL A 42 -7.50 -10.41 8.06
N LEU A 43 -6.89 -11.48 7.55
CA LEU A 43 -6.71 -11.71 6.11
C LEU A 43 -8.05 -11.89 5.38
N LYS A 44 -9.03 -12.55 6.00
CA LYS A 44 -10.37 -12.71 5.45
C LYS A 44 -11.09 -11.37 5.30
N ASP A 45 -10.98 -10.50 6.29
CA ASP A 45 -11.61 -9.18 6.28
C ASP A 45 -10.94 -8.26 5.27
N ILE A 46 -9.61 -8.22 5.24
CA ILE A 46 -8.85 -7.44 4.24
C ILE A 46 -9.25 -7.86 2.83
N ARG A 47 -9.27 -9.17 2.53
CA ARG A 47 -9.66 -9.69 1.21
C ARG A 47 -11.04 -9.18 0.78
N LYS A 48 -12.01 -9.10 1.70
CA LYS A 48 -13.36 -8.59 1.40
C LYS A 48 -13.35 -7.09 1.10
N THR A 49 -12.61 -6.32 1.90
CA THR A 49 -12.53 -4.85 1.79
C THR A 49 -11.80 -4.42 0.52
N VAL A 50 -10.59 -4.91 0.31
CA VAL A 50 -9.72 -4.44 -0.79
C VAL A 50 -10.25 -4.84 -2.16
N ARG A 51 -10.97 -5.96 -2.26
CA ARG A 51 -11.60 -6.40 -3.52
C ARG A 51 -12.69 -5.45 -3.99
N LYS A 52 -13.42 -4.82 -3.06
CA LYS A 52 -14.52 -3.89 -3.38
C LYS A 52 -14.03 -2.47 -3.61
N ASN A 53 -12.91 -2.09 -2.97
CA ASN A 53 -12.46 -0.71 -2.85
C ASN A 53 -11.03 -0.48 -3.37
N VAL A 54 -10.67 -1.12 -4.49
CA VAL A 54 -9.30 -1.05 -5.06
C VAL A 54 -8.78 0.38 -5.18
N LYS A 55 -9.62 1.31 -5.70
CA LYS A 55 -9.26 2.72 -5.83
C LYS A 55 -8.95 3.38 -4.48
N GLN A 56 -9.79 3.14 -3.47
CA GLN A 56 -9.58 3.71 -2.14
C GLN A 56 -8.29 3.19 -1.51
N VAL A 57 -8.00 1.89 -1.65
CA VAL A 57 -6.76 1.28 -1.15
C VAL A 57 -5.51 1.99 -1.72
N ILE A 58 -5.54 2.33 -3.00
CA ILE A 58 -4.45 3.08 -3.66
C ILE A 58 -4.40 4.52 -3.14
N VAL A 59 -5.54 5.20 -3.00
CA VAL A 59 -5.59 6.58 -2.48
C VAL A 59 -5.07 6.67 -1.05
N ASP A 60 -5.44 5.71 -0.18
CA ASP A 60 -5.03 5.67 1.22
C ASP A 60 -3.51 5.55 1.33
N VAL A 61 -2.90 4.66 0.55
CA VAL A 61 -1.45 4.43 0.62
C VAL A 61 -0.64 5.56 0.00
N LEU A 62 -1.16 6.22 -1.04
CA LEU A 62 -0.51 7.40 -1.62
C LEU A 62 -0.60 8.60 -0.67
N SER A 63 -1.73 8.76 0.04
CA SER A 63 -1.86 9.77 1.10
C SER A 63 -0.87 9.52 2.22
N TYR A 64 -0.75 8.27 2.69
CA TYR A 64 0.24 7.88 3.68
C TYR A 64 1.68 8.16 3.22
N LYS A 65 2.00 7.88 1.94
CA LYS A 65 3.31 8.21 1.37
C LYS A 65 3.59 9.71 1.43
N ASN A 66 2.64 10.55 1.03
CA ASN A 66 2.78 12.01 1.09
C ASN A 66 2.95 12.50 2.53
N GLU A 67 2.27 11.88 3.49
CA GLU A 67 2.46 12.16 4.93
C GLU A 67 3.88 11.81 5.41
N LEU A 68 4.47 10.73 4.90
CA LEU A 68 5.87 10.39 5.18
C LEU A 68 6.86 11.39 4.56
N GLU A 69 6.62 11.78 3.30
CA GLU A 69 7.46 12.75 2.59
C GLU A 69 7.40 14.14 3.23
N THR A 70 6.24 14.57 3.74
CA THR A 70 6.12 15.85 4.48
C THR A 70 6.78 15.81 5.86
N LYS A 71 6.94 14.62 6.44
CA LYS A 71 7.66 14.40 7.71
C LYS A 71 9.19 14.30 7.52
N SER A 72 9.72 14.43 6.30
CA SER A 72 11.14 14.17 5.95
C SER A 72 12.19 15.06 6.65
N ASN A 73 11.80 15.97 7.56
CA ASN A 73 12.70 16.65 8.49
C ASN A 73 12.84 15.93 9.86
N ALA A 74 12.12 14.83 10.08
CA ALA A 74 12.15 14.02 11.29
C ALA A 74 12.57 12.56 10.99
N LYS A 75 13.28 11.93 11.92
CA LYS A 75 13.72 10.54 11.81
C LYS A 75 12.48 9.62 11.72
N PRO A 76 12.44 8.62 10.82
CA PRO A 76 11.35 7.66 10.75
C PRO A 76 11.09 7.02 12.12
N THR A 77 9.83 6.97 12.52
CA THR A 77 9.40 6.36 13.78
C THR A 77 9.25 4.84 13.63
N GLU A 78 9.22 4.11 14.75
CA GLU A 78 8.94 2.66 14.76
C GLU A 78 7.59 2.30 14.13
N ASP A 79 6.71 3.30 14.03
CA ASP A 79 5.35 3.19 13.51
C ASP A 79 5.26 3.41 12.01
N ASP A 80 6.34 3.84 11.37
CA ASP A 80 6.39 4.09 9.93
C ASP A 80 6.70 2.79 9.18
N ILE A 81 5.86 2.44 8.21
CA ILE A 81 6.06 1.30 7.33
C ILE A 81 7.08 1.67 6.27
N ALA A 82 8.32 1.25 6.49
CA ALA A 82 9.31 1.23 5.42
C ALA A 82 9.05 0.03 4.50
N PHE A 83 8.59 0.27 3.28
CA PHE A 83 8.47 -0.75 2.22
C PHE A 83 9.83 -1.15 1.62
N SER A 84 10.90 -1.10 2.43
CA SER A 84 12.29 -1.20 1.98
C SER A 84 12.65 -2.56 1.36
N ASN A 85 11.96 -3.63 1.75
CA ASN A 85 12.12 -4.97 1.19
C ASN A 85 11.54 -5.12 -0.24
N LEU A 86 10.84 -4.10 -0.74
CA LEU A 86 10.17 -4.12 -2.05
C LEU A 86 10.71 -3.04 -3.01
N GLY A 87 11.84 -2.42 -2.66
CA GLY A 87 12.39 -1.26 -3.37
C GLY A 87 11.52 -0.02 -3.17
N ASP A 88 11.80 1.04 -3.93
CA ASP A 88 10.88 2.17 -4.00
C ASP A 88 9.66 1.75 -4.82
N MET A 89 8.68 1.13 -4.15
CA MET A 89 7.40 0.73 -4.77
C MET A 89 6.60 1.90 -5.33
N PHE A 90 7.00 3.13 -5.00
CA PHE A 90 6.41 4.37 -5.48
C PHE A 90 7.33 5.11 -6.45
N ALA A 91 8.51 4.59 -6.75
CA ALA A 91 9.34 5.12 -7.82
C ALA A 91 8.53 5.06 -9.10
N GLU A 92 8.44 6.20 -9.77
CA GLU A 92 7.95 6.21 -11.13
C GLU A 92 8.96 5.42 -11.95
N LEU A 93 8.52 4.29 -12.50
CA LEU A 93 9.28 3.62 -13.56
C LEU A 93 9.28 4.58 -14.75
N GLU A 94 10.25 5.49 -14.77
CA GLU A 94 10.30 6.57 -15.76
C GLU A 94 10.43 6.05 -17.19
N GLU A 95 10.84 4.80 -17.44
CA GLU A 95 10.87 4.27 -18.79
C GLU A 95 10.57 2.77 -18.82
N TYR A 96 9.30 2.41 -18.97
CA TYR A 96 8.95 1.18 -19.69
C TYR A 96 8.38 1.58 -21.04
N LYS A 97 9.26 1.65 -22.05
CA LYS A 97 8.88 1.74 -23.47
C LYS A 97 8.58 0.31 -23.94
N PRO A 98 7.31 -0.07 -24.16
CA PRO A 98 7.03 -1.34 -24.83
C PRO A 98 7.60 -1.27 -26.26
N GLN A 99 8.25 -2.36 -26.69
CA GLN A 99 8.69 -2.57 -28.08
C GLN A 99 7.49 -2.75 -29.00
#